data_AF-A0A081PW26-F1
#
_entry.id   AF-A0A081PW26-F1
#
_cell.length_a   1.000
_cell.length_b   1.000
_cell.length_c   1.000
_cell.angle_alpha   90.00
_cell.angle_beta   90.00
_cell.angle_gamma   90.00
#
_symmetry.space_group_name_H-M   'P 1'
#
loop_
_entity.id
_entity.type
_entity.pdbx_description
1 polymer ?
#
loop_
_entity_poly.entity_id
_entity_poly.type
_entity_poly.pdbx_seq_one_letter_code
_entity_poly.pdbx_strand_id
1 'polypeptide(L)' 'MFSEQRRREEQALLAHDYALETAREEGKFFAFLDMVHQGLLTSEVASQQLGMTVSEFEELLKEHRK' A
#
# COMPACT_ATOMS: atom_id res chain seq x y z
N MET A 1 24.65 -22.20 20.95
CA MET A 1 24.08 -20.93 21.42
C MET A 1 24.07 -19.81 20.37
N PHE A 2 24.85 -19.90 19.28
CA PHE A 2 24.92 -18.86 18.23
C PHE A 2 23.79 -18.91 17.17
N SER A 3 23.11 -20.05 17.02
CA SER A 3 22.19 -20.32 15.91
C SER A 3 20.83 -19.62 16.04
N GLU A 4 20.35 -19.42 17.27
CA GLU A 4 19.06 -18.79 17.56
C GLU A 4 19.12 -17.26 17.33
N GLN A 5 20.24 -16.63 17.70
CA GLN A 5 20.46 -15.19 17.53
C GLN A 5 20.50 -14.82 16.04
N ARG A 6 21.26 -15.58 15.23
CA ARG A 6 21.37 -15.36 13.79
C ARG A 6 20.03 -15.54 13.06
N ARG A 7 19.25 -16.57 13.42
CA ARG A 7 17.91 -16.77 12.86
C ARG A 7 16.95 -15.62 13.19
N ARG A 8 17.06 -15.03 14.40
CA ARG A 8 16.30 -13.85 14.79
C ARG A 8 16.69 -12.59 14.02
N GLU A 9 17.99 -12.37 13.82
CA GLU A 9 18.49 -11.25 13.02
C GLU A 9 18.02 -11.35 11.56
N GLU A 10 18.09 -12.54 10.96
CA GLU A 10 17.58 -12.78 9.61
C GLU A 10 16.06 -12.57 9.49
N GLN A 11 15.27 -13.03 10.48
CA GLN A 11 13.83 -12.77 10.52
C GLN A 11 13.48 -11.29 10.70
N ALA A 12 14.23 -10.56 11.53
CA ALA A 12 14.01 -9.13 11.74
C ALA A 12 14.34 -8.32 10.47
N LEU A 13 15.40 -8.71 9.75
CA LEU A 13 15.74 -8.12 8.45
C LEU A 13 14.65 -8.40 7.41
N LEU A 14 14.14 -9.64 7.32
CA LEU A 14 13.04 -9.99 6.42
C LEU A 14 11.74 -9.23 6.75
N ALA A 15 11.41 -9.10 8.04
CA ALA A 15 10.24 -8.34 8.48
C ALA A 15 10.38 -6.84 8.17
N HIS A 16 11.60 -6.30 8.28
CA HIS A 16 11.88 -4.91 7.91
C HIS A 16 11.74 -4.68 6.40
N ASP A 17 12.27 -5.60 5.60
CA ASP A 17 12.17 -5.54 4.13
C ASP A 17 10.70 -5.62 3.67
N TYR A 18 9.93 -6.54 4.26
CA TYR A 18 8.49 -6.68 4.02
C TYR A 18 7.70 -5.42 4.43
N ALA A 19 8.04 -4.82 5.58
CA ALA A 19 7.40 -3.58 6.02
C ALA A 19 7.72 -2.40 5.09
N LEU A 20 8.95 -2.32 4.58
CA LEU A 20 9.36 -1.28 3.64
C LEU A 20 8.71 -1.45 2.26
N GLU A 21 8.60 -2.68 1.79
CA GLU A 21 7.91 -3.03 0.53
C GLU A 21 6.42 -2.69 0.63
N THR A 22 5.77 -3.11 1.73
CA THR A 22 4.36 -2.81 2.01
C THR A 22 4.12 -1.30 2.11
N ALA A 23 4.95 -0.57 2.87
CA ALA A 23 4.83 0.88 3.00
C ALA A 23 5.00 1.61 1.66
N ARG A 24 5.81 1.06 0.74
CA ARG A 24 5.99 1.61 -0.60
C ARG A 24 4.77 1.38 -1.49
N GLU A 25 4.15 0.21 -1.40
CA GLU A 25 2.91 -0.10 -2.13
C GLU A 25 1.73 0.70 -1.58
N GLU A 26 1.56 0.76 -0.26
CA GLU A 26 0.53 1.58 0.38
C GLU A 26 0.73 3.06 0.07
N GLY A 27 1.97 3.56 0.07
CA GLY A 27 2.27 4.96 -0.27
C GLY A 27 1.84 5.35 -1.68
N LYS A 28 1.98 4.44 -2.65
CA LYS A 28 1.44 4.65 -4.02
C LYS A 28 -0.08 4.67 -4.01
N PHE A 29 -0.69 3.77 -3.26
CA PHE A 29 -2.13 3.66 -3.11
C PHE A 29 -2.76 4.95 -2.59
N PHE A 30 -2.21 5.49 -1.50
CA PHE A 30 -2.66 6.75 -0.92
C PHE A 30 -2.41 7.95 -1.85
N ALA A 31 -1.31 7.96 -2.62
CA ALA A 31 -1.08 8.99 -3.62
C ALA A 31 -2.17 9.03 -4.70
N PHE A 32 -2.64 7.87 -5.17
CA PHE A 32 -3.75 7.81 -6.13
C PHE A 32 -5.09 8.22 -5.50
N LEU A 33 -5.36 7.79 -4.26
CA LEU A 33 -6.56 8.22 -3.53
C LEU A 33 -6.61 9.75 -3.36
N ASP A 34 -5.49 10.36 -2.94
CA ASP A 34 -5.38 11.81 -2.80
C ASP A 34 -5.54 12.53 -4.14
N MET A 35 -4.92 12.04 -5.22
CA MET A 35 -5.08 12.62 -6.56
C MET A 35 -6.54 12.56 -7.05
N VAL A 36 -7.26 11.47 -6.80
CA VAL A 36 -8.70 11.39 -7.13
C VAL A 36 -9.51 12.31 -6.24
N HIS A 37 -9.20 12.39 -4.95
CA HIS A 37 -9.87 13.30 -4.01
C HIS A 37 -9.71 14.77 -4.42
N GLN A 38 -8.51 15.17 -4.85
CA GLN A 38 -8.21 16.52 -5.32
C GLN A 38 -8.76 16.80 -6.73
N GLY A 39 -9.38 15.81 -7.38
CA GLY A 39 -9.89 15.94 -8.76
C GLY A 39 -8.78 16.01 -9.82
N LEU A 40 -7.55 15.62 -9.48
CA LEU A 40 -6.42 15.53 -10.40
C LEU A 40 -6.51 14.27 -11.28
N LEU A 41 -7.21 13.23 -10.82
CA LEU A 41 -7.35 11.95 -11.49
C LEU A 41 -8.79 11.41 -11.37
N THR A 42 -9.24 10.59 -12.31
CA THR A 42 -10.56 9.93 -12.23
C THR A 42 -10.46 8.57 -11.56
N SER A 43 -11.50 8.15 -10.82
CA SER A 43 -11.55 6.85 -10.14
C SER A 43 -11.26 5.66 -11.08
N GLU A 44 -11.67 5.77 -12.34
CA GLU A 44 -11.44 4.75 -13.37
C GLU A 44 -9.96 4.59 -13.76
N VAL A 45 -9.20 5.69 -13.83
CA VAL A 45 -7.77 5.63 -14.15
C VAL A 45 -6.99 5.14 -12.94
N ALA A 46 -7.35 5.59 -11.73
CA ALA A 46 -6.71 5.13 -10.50
C ALA A 46 -6.93 3.64 -10.26
N SER A 47 -8.16 3.14 -10.42
CA SER A 47 -8.48 1.73 -10.20
C SER A 47 -7.72 0.83 -11.17
N GLN A 48 -7.58 1.24 -12.44
CA GLN A 48 -6.79 0.52 -13.43
C GLN A 48 -5.29 0.49 -13.09
N GLN A 49 -4.73 1.61 -12.61
CA GLN A 49 -3.32 1.65 -12.18
C GLN A 49 -3.06 0.78 -10.94
N LEU A 50 -4.08 0.61 -10.10
CA LEU A 50 -4.02 -0.23 -8.90
C LEU A 50 -4.44 -1.69 -9.17
N GLY A 51 -4.86 -2.03 -10.39
CA GLY A 51 -5.25 -3.39 -10.76
C GLY A 51 -6.54 -3.88 -10.08
N MET A 52 -7.44 -2.97 -9.69
CA MET A 52 -8.73 -3.29 -9.06
C MET A 52 -9.92 -2.70 -9.82
N THR A 53 -11.12 -3.10 -9.42
CA THR A 53 -12.35 -2.54 -10.00
C THR A 53 -12.61 -1.12 -9.52
N VAL A 54 -13.36 -0.34 -10.32
CA VAL A 54 -13.75 1.02 -9.96
C VAL A 54 -14.55 1.03 -8.65
N SER A 55 -15.42 0.04 -8.45
CA SER A 55 -16.24 -0.08 -7.24
C SER A 55 -15.39 -0.27 -5.98
N GLU A 56 -14.40 -1.17 -6.01
CA GLU A 56 -13.47 -1.39 -4.89
C GLU A 56 -12.70 -0.11 -4.56
N PHE A 57 -12.22 0.59 -5.60
CA PHE A 57 -11.53 1.86 -5.40
C PHE A 57 -12.45 2.94 -4.79
N GLU A 58 -13.70 3.04 -5.24
CA GLU A 58 -14.68 4.00 -4.69
C GLU A 58 -15.07 3.69 -3.24
N GLU A 59 -15.12 2.41 -2.84
CA GLU A 59 -15.30 2.03 -1.44
C GLU A 59 -14.13 2.49 -0.58
N LEU A 60 -12.90 2.29 -1.04
CA LEU A 60 -11.69 2.75 -0.35
C LEU A 60 -11.63 4.28 -0.28
N LEU A 61 -12.04 4.97 -1.34
CA LEU A 61 -12.13 6.44 -1.34
C LEU A 61 -13.15 6.94 -0.29
N LYS A 62 -14.28 6.23 -0.10
CA LYS A 62 -15.27 6.56 0.94
C LYS A 62 -14.71 6.32 2.35
N GLU A 63 -13.97 5.23 2.55
CA GLU A 63 -13.33 4.93 3.83
C GLU A 63 -12.25 5.97 4.18
N HIS A 64 -11.47 6.42 3.20
CA HIS A 64 -10.44 7.44 3.37
C HIS A 64 -11.00 8.86 3.64
N ARG A 65 -12.29 9.12 3.35
CA ARG A 65 -12.95 10.41 3.62
C ARG A 65 -13.57 10.51 5.03
N LYS A 66 -13.43 9.49 5.88
CA LYS A 66 -13.92 9.49 7.27
C LYS A 66 -12.86 10.05 8.23
#